data_AF-A0A842MTA8-F1
#
_entry.id   AF-A0A842MTA8-F1
#
_cell.length_a   1.000
_cell.length_b   1.000
_cell.length_c   1.000
_cell.angle_alpha   90.00
_cell.angle_beta   90.00
_cell.angle_gamma   90.00
#
_symmetry.space_group_name_H-M   'P 1'
#
loop_
_entity.id
_entity.type
_entity.pdbx_description
1 polymer ?
#
loop_
_entity_poly.entity_id
_entity_poly.type
_entity_poly.pdbx_seq_one_letter_code
_entity_poly.pdbx_strand_id
1 'polypeptide(L)'
;EFIKITVHDIASSVVILNVTRKYINGTETQPSQIYVNLLTGMGDGFGLVIPPNLGPKSLVYPMGLNYSNSFIIGEELVKSYPIGERTVLHTSINRTDDPAYMIVRHNLYHDKETGVMLEWIIEQIPQDNPQQKIRLVWEISEWNVKPLEQPSNSSAGSSEAGTFETFYIILTAVAVAIAFILALLVYSRRRIAKRRKSSRIIKK
;
A
#
# COMPACT_ATOMS: atom_id res chain seq x y z
N GLU A 1 3.11 23.88 -5.02
CA GLU A 1 2.43 22.98 -4.06
C GLU A 1 3.34 21.81 -3.79
N PHE A 2 3.27 21.17 -2.62
CA PHE A 2 3.98 19.91 -2.40
C PHE A 2 3.15 18.94 -1.57
N ILE A 3 3.41 17.66 -1.75
CA ILE A 3 2.91 16.60 -0.89
C ILE A 3 4.12 16.02 -0.17
N LYS A 4 4.10 16.08 1.15
CA LYS A 4 5.08 15.40 2.00
C LYS A 4 4.48 14.08 2.44
N ILE A 5 5.21 13.00 2.18
CA ILE A 5 4.85 11.65 2.59
C ILE A 5 5.95 11.21 3.56
N THR A 6 5.56 10.72 4.73
CA THR A 6 6.48 10.15 5.70
C THR A 6 6.05 8.72 5.95
N VAL A 7 6.92 7.76 5.63
CA VAL A 7 6.70 6.36 6.00
C VAL A 7 6.80 6.28 7.52
N HIS A 8 5.69 5.95 8.16
CA HIS A 8 5.61 5.85 9.61
C HIS A 8 5.98 4.45 10.09
N ASP A 9 5.42 3.42 9.45
CA ASP A 9 5.63 2.03 9.82
C ASP A 9 5.45 1.09 8.61
N ILE A 10 6.06 -0.09 8.67
CA ILE A 10 5.94 -1.15 7.66
C ILE A 10 5.65 -2.47 8.38
N ALA A 11 4.41 -2.94 8.27
CA ALA A 11 3.95 -4.21 8.82
C ALA A 11 3.71 -5.23 7.70
N SER A 12 4.72 -6.05 7.42
CA SER A 12 4.69 -7.04 6.32
C SER A 12 4.42 -6.37 4.96
N SER A 13 3.22 -6.56 4.40
CA SER A 13 2.81 -5.96 3.12
C SER A 13 2.06 -4.65 3.28
N VAL A 14 1.81 -4.18 4.51
CA VAL A 14 1.10 -2.93 4.78
C VAL A 14 2.11 -1.85 5.14
N VAL A 15 2.09 -0.76 4.40
CA VAL A 15 2.87 0.45 4.68
C VAL A 15 1.93 1.50 5.23
N ILE A 16 2.29 2.08 6.36
CA ILE A 16 1.57 3.17 7.01
C ILE A 16 2.33 4.46 6.72
N LEU A 17 1.63 5.47 6.21
CA LEU A 17 2.22 6.73 5.78
C LEU A 17 1.47 7.89 6.44
N ASN A 18 2.18 8.97 6.74
CA ASN A 18 1.57 10.26 7.03
C ASN A 18 1.68 11.15 5.80
N VAL A 19 0.56 11.73 5.38
CA VAL A 19 0.52 12.64 4.23
C VAL A 19 0.13 14.03 4.68
N THR A 20 0.93 14.99 4.23
CA THR A 20 0.71 16.42 4.43
C THR A 20 0.76 17.12 3.08
N ARG A 21 -0.23 17.94 2.77
CA ARG A 21 -0.31 18.69 1.52
C ARG A 21 -0.17 20.18 1.82
N LYS A 22 0.69 20.87 1.08
CA LYS A 22 0.84 22.32 1.14
C LYS A 22 0.48 22.95 -0.20
N TYR A 23 -0.52 23.83 -0.16
CA TYR A 23 -1.05 24.51 -1.33
C TYR A 23 -0.32 25.82 -1.60
N ILE A 24 -0.45 26.37 -2.81
CA ILE A 24 0.23 27.62 -3.21
C ILE A 24 -0.19 28.80 -2.32
N ASN A 25 -1.43 28.80 -1.85
CA ASN A 25 -1.96 29.82 -0.94
C ASN A 25 -1.39 29.73 0.50
N GLY A 26 -0.45 28.82 0.76
CA GLY A 26 0.20 28.64 2.06
C GLY A 26 -0.60 27.78 3.05
N THR A 27 -1.81 27.32 2.70
CA THR A 27 -2.58 26.41 3.55
C THR A 27 -1.95 25.02 3.55
N GLU A 28 -2.02 24.36 4.70
CA GLU A 28 -1.46 23.03 4.92
C GLU A 28 -2.54 22.11 5.53
N THR A 29 -2.67 20.90 5.01
CA THR A 29 -3.58 19.92 5.59
C THR A 29 -3.00 19.38 6.89
N GLN A 30 -3.85 19.08 7.87
CA GLN A 30 -3.39 18.30 9.02
C GLN A 30 -2.82 16.96 8.54
N PRO A 31 -1.75 16.44 9.17
CA PRO A 31 -1.21 15.13 8.83
C PRO A 31 -2.31 14.07 8.94
N SER A 32 -2.59 13.39 7.84
CA SER A 32 -3.52 12.26 7.83
C SER A 32 -2.71 10.97 7.74
N GLN A 33 -2.92 10.09 8.72
CA GLN A 33 -2.41 8.72 8.64
C GLN A 33 -3.22 7.96 7.59
N ILE A 34 -2.51 7.39 6.64
CA ILE A 34 -3.05 6.53 5.59
C ILE A 34 -2.28 5.23 5.57
N TYR A 35 -2.80 4.23 4.87
CA TYR A 35 -2.10 2.98 4.64
C TYR A 35 -2.17 2.57 3.17
N VAL A 36 -1.27 1.68 2.77
CA VAL A 36 -1.35 0.95 1.51
C VAL A 36 -0.88 -0.49 1.73
N ASN A 37 -1.66 -1.45 1.25
CA ASN A 37 -1.26 -2.85 1.19
C ASN A 37 -0.58 -3.10 -0.17
N LEU A 38 0.74 -3.30 -0.17
CA LEU A 38 1.56 -3.42 -1.36
C LEU A 38 1.22 -4.62 -2.25
N LEU A 39 0.60 -5.67 -1.72
CA LEU A 39 0.21 -6.85 -2.49
C LEU A 39 -1.09 -6.64 -3.25
N THR A 40 -1.95 -5.75 -2.76
CA THR A 40 -3.32 -5.60 -3.26
C THR A 40 -3.65 -4.19 -3.74
N GLY A 41 -2.80 -3.20 -3.42
CA GLY A 41 -3.07 -1.78 -3.61
C GLY A 41 -4.16 -1.22 -2.70
N MET A 42 -4.63 -1.98 -1.70
CA MET A 42 -5.71 -1.52 -0.82
C MET A 42 -5.23 -0.41 0.12
N GLY A 43 -5.93 0.73 0.12
CA GLY A 43 -5.71 1.84 1.03
C GLY A 43 -5.64 3.19 0.32
N ASP A 44 -5.44 4.27 1.07
CA ASP A 44 -5.46 5.65 0.58
C ASP A 44 -4.09 6.12 0.07
N GLY A 45 -3.04 5.29 0.19
CA GLY A 45 -1.68 5.54 -0.32
C GLY A 45 -1.52 5.29 -1.82
N PHE A 46 -2.60 5.50 -2.58
CA PHE A 46 -2.64 5.37 -4.03
C PHE A 46 -1.41 6.03 -4.68
N GLY A 47 -0.76 5.28 -5.55
CA GLY A 47 0.28 5.74 -6.44
C GLY A 47 1.60 6.00 -5.75
N LEU A 48 1.68 5.88 -4.43
CA LEU A 48 2.85 6.33 -3.67
C LEU A 48 3.92 5.26 -3.56
N VAL A 49 3.52 3.99 -3.39
CA VAL A 49 4.44 2.89 -3.10
C VAL A 49 3.94 1.59 -3.73
N ILE A 50 4.87 0.83 -4.32
CA ILE A 50 4.72 -0.55 -4.78
C ILE A 50 5.74 -1.46 -4.08
N PRO A 51 5.63 -2.79 -4.18
CA PRO A 51 6.71 -3.66 -3.71
C PRO A 51 8.06 -3.31 -4.35
N PRO A 52 9.16 -3.30 -3.59
CA PRO A 52 10.49 -3.03 -4.12
C PRO A 52 11.04 -4.20 -4.94
N ASN A 53 12.06 -3.93 -5.76
CA ASN A 53 12.83 -4.89 -6.55
C ASN A 53 11.99 -5.74 -7.52
N LEU A 54 10.87 -5.19 -7.98
CA LEU A 54 10.08 -5.80 -9.05
C LEU A 54 10.80 -5.68 -10.40
N GLY A 55 10.39 -6.52 -11.35
CA GLY A 55 10.89 -6.52 -12.71
C GLY A 55 9.79 -6.19 -13.73
N PRO A 56 10.17 -6.04 -15.01
CA PRO A 56 9.20 -5.97 -16.09
C PRO A 56 8.23 -7.16 -16.06
N LYS A 57 6.98 -6.93 -16.49
CA LYS A 57 5.86 -7.87 -16.46
C LYS A 57 5.28 -8.19 -15.08
N SER A 58 5.82 -7.63 -14.00
CA SER A 58 5.20 -7.73 -12.68
C SER A 58 3.90 -6.90 -12.64
N LEU A 59 2.86 -7.47 -12.01
CA LEU A 59 1.59 -6.78 -11.77
C LEU A 59 1.67 -5.99 -10.46
N VAL A 60 1.26 -4.73 -10.50
CA VAL A 60 1.22 -3.79 -9.37
C VAL A 60 -0.11 -3.05 -9.32
N TYR A 61 -0.42 -2.49 -8.15
CA TYR A 61 -1.72 -1.83 -7.90
C TYR A 61 -1.55 -0.38 -7.42
N PRO A 62 -0.76 0.47 -8.10
CA PRO A 62 -0.59 1.86 -7.67
C PRO A 62 -1.94 2.58 -7.69
N MET A 63 -2.91 2.19 -8.51
CA MET A 63 -4.22 2.87 -8.53
C MET A 63 -5.33 2.20 -7.72
N GLY A 64 -5.00 1.27 -6.82
CA GLY A 64 -5.95 0.57 -5.96
C GLY A 64 -6.43 -0.78 -6.50
N LEU A 65 -7.33 -1.40 -5.73
CA LEU A 65 -7.80 -2.79 -5.88
C LEU A 65 -8.61 -3.11 -7.14
N ASN A 66 -9.15 -2.11 -7.84
CA ASN A 66 -9.96 -2.39 -9.03
C ASN A 66 -9.04 -2.95 -10.13
N TYR A 67 -9.40 -4.06 -10.77
CA TYR A 67 -8.60 -4.67 -11.85
C TYR A 67 -8.29 -3.65 -12.96
N SER A 68 -9.22 -2.75 -13.25
CA SER A 68 -9.05 -1.61 -14.17
C SER A 68 -8.03 -0.56 -13.70
N ASN A 69 -7.51 -0.71 -12.49
CA ASN A 69 -6.54 0.15 -11.81
C ASN A 69 -5.23 -0.61 -11.49
N SER A 70 -5.10 -1.86 -11.95
CA SER A 70 -3.86 -2.63 -11.86
C SER A 70 -2.98 -2.39 -13.09
N PHE A 71 -1.65 -2.51 -12.92
CA PHE A 71 -0.68 -2.16 -13.94
C PHE A 71 0.37 -3.25 -14.08
N ILE A 72 0.74 -3.51 -15.32
CA ILE A 72 1.92 -4.31 -15.62
C ILE A 72 3.09 -3.37 -15.80
N ILE A 73 4.19 -3.62 -15.09
CA ILE A 73 5.45 -2.89 -15.30
C ILE A 73 5.91 -3.16 -16.73
N GLY A 74 5.97 -2.11 -17.54
CA GLY A 74 6.30 -2.22 -18.96
C GLY A 74 7.81 -2.36 -19.15
N GLU A 75 8.57 -1.53 -18.46
CA GLU A 75 10.01 -1.41 -18.64
C GLU A 75 10.73 -0.93 -17.39
N GLU A 76 12.04 -1.14 -17.41
CA GLU A 76 12.99 -0.65 -16.43
C GLU A 76 13.92 0.35 -17.14
N LEU A 77 14.10 1.52 -16.55
CA LEU A 77 14.83 2.64 -17.14
C LEU A 77 15.76 3.26 -16.10
N VAL A 78 16.81 3.95 -16.54
CA VAL A 78 17.60 4.82 -15.66
C VAL A 78 17.17 6.26 -15.90
N LYS A 79 16.86 6.99 -14.83
CA LYS A 79 16.48 8.42 -14.87
C LYS A 79 17.26 9.22 -13.83
N SER A 80 17.58 10.46 -14.17
CA SER A 80 18.22 11.40 -13.26
C SER A 80 17.14 12.23 -12.54
N TYR A 81 17.26 12.35 -11.23
CA TYR A 81 16.40 13.19 -10.37
C TYR A 81 17.27 14.16 -9.56
N PRO A 82 16.69 15.16 -8.87
CA PRO A 82 17.45 16.04 -7.96
C PRO A 82 18.24 15.28 -6.88
N ILE A 83 17.83 14.04 -6.59
CA ILE A 83 18.41 13.15 -5.58
C ILE A 83 19.46 12.18 -6.15
N GLY A 84 19.81 12.34 -7.44
CA GLY A 84 20.75 11.48 -8.16
C GLY A 84 20.08 10.58 -9.21
N GLU A 85 20.91 9.78 -9.87
CA GLU A 85 20.43 8.78 -10.82
C GLU A 85 19.78 7.60 -10.10
N ARG A 86 18.63 7.16 -10.63
CA ARG A 86 17.85 6.05 -10.10
C ARG A 86 17.41 5.13 -11.22
N THR A 87 17.43 3.84 -10.93
CA THR A 87 16.76 2.85 -11.77
C THR A 87 15.28 2.85 -11.40
N VAL A 88 14.41 3.04 -12.38
CA VAL A 88 12.98 3.17 -12.18
C VAL A 88 12.19 2.14 -12.97
N LEU A 89 11.06 1.74 -12.40
CA LEU A 89 10.06 0.89 -12.99
C LEU A 89 8.96 1.78 -13.57
N HIS A 90 8.74 1.69 -14.88
CA HIS A 90 7.75 2.50 -15.59
C HIS A 90 6.48 1.70 -15.86
N THR A 91 5.34 2.30 -15.50
CA THR A 91 4.00 1.81 -15.84
C THR A 91 3.23 2.90 -16.56
N SER A 92 2.60 2.54 -17.69
CA SER A 92 1.76 3.45 -18.48
C SER A 92 0.35 2.88 -18.65
N ILE A 93 -0.67 3.72 -18.52
CA ILE A 93 -2.07 3.36 -18.79
C ILE A 93 -2.75 4.49 -19.54
N ASN A 94 -3.63 4.12 -20.46
CA ASN A 94 -4.52 5.03 -21.15
C ASN A 94 -5.96 4.66 -20.78
N ARG A 95 -6.69 5.61 -20.20
CA ARG A 95 -8.12 5.52 -19.91
C ARG A 95 -8.90 6.33 -20.90
N THR A 96 -10.00 5.78 -21.39
CA THR A 96 -10.88 6.41 -22.39
C THR A 96 -12.35 6.32 -21.98
N ASP A 97 -12.62 5.87 -20.77
CA ASP A 97 -13.94 5.64 -20.18
C ASP A 97 -14.41 6.79 -19.28
N ASP A 98 -13.61 7.86 -19.16
CA ASP A 98 -13.97 9.05 -18.39
C ASP A 98 -14.94 9.95 -19.19
N PRO A 99 -16.10 10.34 -18.63
CA PRO A 99 -17.07 11.17 -19.34
C PRO A 99 -16.57 12.61 -19.59
N ALA A 100 -15.59 13.11 -18.83
CA ALA A 100 -15.05 14.45 -18.99
C ALA A 100 -13.86 14.49 -19.97
N TYR A 101 -13.16 13.36 -20.17
CA TYR A 101 -11.93 13.31 -20.95
C TYR A 101 -12.01 12.24 -22.04
N MET A 102 -11.56 12.57 -23.26
CA MET A 102 -11.38 11.57 -24.32
C MET A 102 -10.32 10.55 -23.94
N ILE A 103 -9.22 11.05 -23.36
CA ILE A 103 -8.07 10.25 -22.96
C ILE A 103 -7.50 10.82 -21.67
N VAL A 104 -7.29 9.95 -20.68
CA VAL A 104 -6.45 10.20 -19.52
C VAL A 104 -5.29 9.21 -19.54
N ARG A 105 -4.06 9.70 -19.71
CA ARG A 105 -2.85 8.87 -19.69
C ARG A 105 -2.13 9.07 -18.37
N HIS A 106 -1.81 7.98 -17.68
CA HIS A 106 -0.93 8.02 -16.51
C HIS A 106 0.38 7.32 -16.84
N ASN A 107 1.49 8.00 -16.61
CA ASN A 107 2.83 7.40 -16.61
C ASN A 107 3.39 7.55 -15.21
N LEU A 108 3.66 6.44 -14.54
CA LEU A 108 4.20 6.40 -13.18
C LEU A 108 5.60 5.78 -13.21
N TYR A 109 6.51 6.39 -12.46
CA TYR A 109 7.88 5.94 -12.29
C TYR A 109 8.14 5.68 -10.82
N HIS A 110 8.42 4.42 -10.48
CA HIS A 110 8.75 4.01 -9.12
C HIS A 110 10.23 3.64 -9.04
N ASP A 111 10.89 4.05 -7.97
CA ASP A 111 12.25 3.63 -7.69
C ASP A 111 12.32 2.10 -7.56
N LYS A 112 13.24 1.45 -8.27
CA LYS A 112 13.35 0.00 -8.26
C LYS A 112 13.76 -0.54 -6.88
N GLU A 113 14.67 0.15 -6.20
CA GLU A 113 15.24 -0.33 -4.94
C GLU A 113 14.23 -0.21 -3.79
N THR A 114 13.51 0.91 -3.72
CA THR A 114 12.62 1.24 -2.60
C THR A 114 11.14 1.06 -2.90
N GLY A 115 10.75 1.00 -4.18
CA GLY A 115 9.35 0.89 -4.61
C GLY A 115 8.54 2.17 -4.50
N VAL A 116 9.14 3.29 -4.11
CA VAL A 116 8.43 4.56 -3.93
C VAL A 116 8.34 5.32 -5.25
N MET A 117 7.21 5.99 -5.47
CA MET A 117 6.98 6.83 -6.64
C MET A 117 7.93 8.03 -6.65
N LEU A 118 8.68 8.16 -7.74
CA LEU A 118 9.55 9.30 -7.99
C LEU A 118 8.90 10.31 -8.93
N GLU A 119 8.03 9.86 -9.83
CA GLU A 119 7.35 10.75 -10.78
C GLU A 119 6.01 10.18 -11.22
N TRP A 120 5.02 11.05 -11.40
CA TRP A 120 3.73 10.76 -11.99
C TRP A 120 3.31 11.85 -12.96
N ILE A 121 3.21 11.47 -14.23
CA ILE A 121 2.73 12.33 -15.31
C ILE A 121 1.30 11.92 -15.65
N ILE A 122 0.37 12.87 -15.55
CA ILE A 122 -1.02 12.71 -15.98
C ILE A 122 -1.25 13.61 -17.19
N GLU A 123 -1.57 13.02 -18.32
CA GLU A 123 -1.99 13.75 -19.51
C GLU A 123 -3.49 13.59 -19.71
N GLN A 124 -4.20 14.70 -19.87
CA GLN A 124 -5.65 14.75 -20.03
C GLN A 124 -5.99 15.48 -21.32
N ILE A 125 -6.88 14.88 -22.11
CA ILE A 125 -7.47 15.47 -23.31
C ILE A 125 -8.98 15.58 -23.06
N PRO A 126 -9.51 16.78 -22.79
CA PRO A 126 -10.94 16.99 -22.54
C PRO A 126 -11.82 16.63 -23.74
N GLN A 127 -13.04 16.16 -23.49
CA GLN A 127 -14.01 15.87 -24.58
C GLN A 127 -14.55 17.12 -25.26
N ASP A 128 -14.78 18.18 -24.49
CA ASP A 128 -15.33 19.45 -24.94
C ASP A 128 -14.31 20.27 -25.76
N ASN A 129 -13.02 20.08 -25.52
CA ASN A 129 -11.95 20.72 -26.28
C ASN A 129 -10.76 19.78 -26.54
N PRO A 130 -10.84 18.92 -27.56
CA PRO A 130 -9.78 17.93 -27.87
C PRO A 130 -8.43 18.52 -28.28
N GLN A 131 -8.40 19.81 -28.65
CA GLN A 131 -7.17 20.53 -28.99
C GLN A 131 -6.39 20.95 -27.74
N GLN A 132 -7.06 21.00 -26.59
CA GLN A 132 -6.43 21.33 -25.32
C GLN A 132 -5.83 20.07 -24.70
N LYS A 133 -4.50 20.08 -24.49
CA LYS A 133 -3.81 19.04 -23.74
C LYS A 133 -3.42 19.59 -22.37
N ILE A 134 -3.98 19.01 -21.31
CA ILE A 134 -3.63 19.33 -19.93
C ILE A 134 -2.58 18.31 -19.48
N ARG A 135 -1.48 18.79 -18.88
CA ARG A 135 -0.42 17.93 -18.34
C ARG A 135 -0.15 18.31 -16.89
N LEU A 136 -0.37 17.36 -15.99
CA LEU A 136 -0.04 17.45 -14.57
C LEU A 136 1.18 16.57 -14.31
N VAL A 137 2.16 17.10 -13.58
CA VAL A 137 3.40 16.39 -13.26
C VAL A 137 3.66 16.49 -11.77
N TRP A 138 3.77 15.35 -11.13
CA TRP A 138 4.29 15.21 -9.77
C TRP A 138 5.70 14.63 -9.88
N GLU A 139 6.68 15.29 -9.31
CA GLU A 139 8.07 14.83 -9.31
C GLU A 139 8.65 14.95 -7.91
N ILE A 140 9.49 13.98 -7.54
CA ILE A 140 10.24 14.00 -6.29
C ILE A 140 11.14 15.25 -6.24
N SER A 141 11.01 16.02 -5.16
CA SER A 141 11.86 17.19 -4.92
C SER A 141 12.96 16.88 -3.90
N GLU A 142 12.60 16.20 -2.83
CA GLU A 142 13.49 15.84 -1.73
C GLU A 142 13.29 14.37 -1.36
N TRP A 143 14.38 13.70 -0.99
CA TRP A 143 14.39 12.31 -0.57
C TRP A 143 15.27 12.15 0.65
N ASN A 144 14.66 11.74 1.76
CA ASN A 144 15.38 11.48 3.00
C ASN A 144 14.98 10.11 3.54
N VAL A 145 15.74 9.09 3.15
CA VAL A 145 15.69 7.78 3.80
C VAL A 145 16.68 7.84 4.94
N LYS A 146 16.16 8.01 6.16
CA LYS A 146 16.96 7.72 7.35
C LYS A 146 17.19 6.21 7.38
N PRO A 147 18.43 5.73 7.54
CA PRO A 147 18.66 4.35 7.90
C PRO A 147 17.83 4.03 9.15
N LEU A 148 17.33 2.81 9.28
CA LEU A 148 16.80 2.34 10.56
C LEU A 148 17.95 2.47 11.58
N GLU A 149 17.96 3.54 12.36
CA GLU A 149 18.81 3.60 13.55
C GLU A 149 18.31 2.46 14.44
N GLN A 150 19.11 1.40 14.56
CA GLN A 150 18.88 0.38 15.56
C GLN A 150 18.65 1.10 16.89
N PRO A 151 17.60 0.75 17.65
CA PRO A 151 17.28 1.47 18.87
C PRO A 151 18.48 1.35 19.80
N SER A 152 19.24 2.43 19.92
CA SER A 152 20.23 2.57 20.97
C SER A 152 19.43 2.65 22.26
N ASN A 153 19.67 1.69 23.14
CA ASN A 153 19.09 1.62 24.46
C ASN A 153 19.24 2.97 25.17
N SER A 154 18.20 3.79 25.15
CA SER A 154 18.09 4.96 26.00
C SER A 154 16.63 5.13 26.39
N SER A 155 16.38 4.78 27.64
CA SER A 155 15.14 4.95 28.37
C SER A 155 14.72 6.42 28.43
N ALA A 156 13.45 6.69 28.10
CA ALA A 156 12.48 7.45 28.89
C ALA A 156 11.60 8.37 28.04
N GLY A 157 10.27 8.28 28.24
CA GLY A 157 9.40 9.46 28.16
C GLY A 157 8.29 9.48 27.12
N SER A 158 7.23 8.69 27.37
CA SER A 158 5.81 9.03 27.16
C SER A 158 5.28 9.50 25.79
N SER A 159 4.37 8.67 25.22
CA SER A 159 2.97 9.03 24.88
C SER A 159 2.38 8.37 23.61
N GLU A 160 3.00 7.31 23.08
CA GLU A 160 2.42 6.51 21.97
C GLU A 160 2.20 5.03 22.31
N ALA A 161 2.43 4.61 23.55
CA ALA A 161 2.31 3.20 23.95
C ALA A 161 0.86 2.65 23.93
N GLY A 162 -0.16 3.52 24.01
CA GLY A 162 -1.55 3.09 24.17
C GLY A 162 -2.18 2.45 22.92
N THR A 163 -1.82 2.90 21.71
CA THR A 163 -2.42 2.38 20.46
C THR A 163 -1.79 1.07 20.02
N PHE A 164 -0.47 0.93 20.16
CA PHE A 164 0.24 -0.31 19.84
C PHE A 164 -0.11 -1.43 20.81
N GLU A 165 -0.18 -1.15 22.12
CA GLU A 165 -0.58 -2.14 23.12
C GLU A 165 -2.01 -2.63 22.86
N THR A 166 -2.92 -1.71 22.50
CA THR A 166 -4.31 -2.06 22.14
C THR A 166 -4.37 -2.95 20.88
N PHE A 167 -3.59 -2.66 19.84
CA PHE A 167 -3.56 -3.47 18.62
C PHE A 167 -3.04 -4.90 18.87
N TYR A 168 -1.95 -5.04 19.63
CA TYR A 168 -1.41 -6.35 19.99
C TYR A 168 -2.37 -7.15 20.89
N ILE A 169 -3.09 -6.50 21.81
CA ILE A 169 -4.12 -7.15 22.63
C ILE A 169 -5.26 -7.68 21.75
N ILE A 170 -5.74 -6.90 20.77
CA ILE A 170 -6.80 -7.32 19.85
C ILE A 170 -6.34 -8.53 19.02
N LEU A 171 -5.13 -8.47 18.45
CA LEU A 171 -4.57 -9.56 17.65
C LEU A 171 -4.45 -10.86 18.47
N THR A 172 -3.98 -10.75 19.72
CA THR A 172 -3.81 -11.89 20.63
C THR A 172 -5.17 -12.47 21.02
N ALA A 173 -6.18 -11.64 21.29
CA ALA A 173 -7.53 -12.07 21.62
C ALA A 173 -8.17 -12.86 20.46
N VAL A 174 -8.01 -12.40 19.22
CA VAL A 174 -8.49 -13.09 18.02
C VAL A 174 -7.80 -14.45 17.85
N ALA A 175 -6.48 -14.52 18.03
CA ALA A 175 -5.73 -15.77 17.94
C ALA A 175 -6.18 -16.80 18.99
N VAL A 176 -6.41 -16.37 20.23
CA VAL A 176 -6.90 -17.24 21.32
C VAL A 176 -8.32 -17.72 21.04
N ALA A 177 -9.21 -16.85 20.54
CA ALA A 177 -10.57 -17.23 20.17
C ALA A 177 -10.59 -18.30 19.07
N ILE A 178 -9.77 -18.15 18.03
CA ILE A 178 -9.63 -19.13 16.95
C ILE A 178 -9.10 -20.46 17.49
N ALA A 179 -8.06 -20.43 18.33
CA ALA A 179 -7.50 -21.64 18.93
C ALA A 179 -8.54 -22.37 19.80
N PHE A 180 -9.36 -21.64 20.56
CA PHE A 180 -10.42 -22.22 21.39
C PHE A 180 -11.53 -22.86 20.55
N ILE A 181 -11.96 -22.20 19.46
CA ILE A 181 -12.95 -22.74 18.52
C ILE A 181 -12.41 -24.03 17.89
N LEU A 182 -11.15 -24.04 17.45
CA LEU A 182 -10.52 -25.24 16.89
C LEU A 182 -10.45 -26.38 17.91
N ALA A 183 -10.10 -26.08 19.17
CA ALA A 183 -10.07 -27.07 20.24
C ALA A 183 -11.47 -27.66 20.50
N LEU A 184 -12.52 -26.84 20.53
CA LEU A 184 -13.91 -27.28 20.68
C LEU A 184 -14.39 -28.13 19.49
N LEU A 185 -14.01 -27.78 18.27
CA LEU A 185 -14.32 -28.55 17.07
C LEU A 185 -13.62 -29.92 17.10
N VAL A 186 -12.35 -29.98 17.50
CA VAL A 186 -11.62 -31.24 17.67
C VAL A 186 -12.23 -32.09 18.79
N TYR A 187 -12.57 -31.48 19.92
CA TYR A 187 -13.19 -32.18 21.05
C TYR A 187 -14.58 -32.73 20.71
N SER A 188 -15.44 -31.94 20.08
CA SER A 188 -16.78 -32.37 19.65
C SER A 188 -16.71 -33.49 18.60
N ARG A 189 -15.80 -33.40 17.62
CA ARG A 189 -15.55 -34.48 16.64
C ARG A 189 -15.08 -35.77 17.32
N ARG A 190 -14.16 -35.69 18.30
CA ARG A 190 -13.71 -36.87 19.07
C ARG A 190 -14.84 -37.48 19.91
N ARG A 191 -15.70 -36.67 20.50
CA ARG A 191 -16.85 -37.14 21.31
C ARG A 191 -17.91 -37.82 20.45
N ILE A 192 -18.22 -37.27 19.27
CA ILE A 192 -19.17 -37.86 18.31
C ILE A 192 -18.62 -39.20 17.76
N ALA A 193 -17.32 -39.26 17.44
CA ALA A 193 -16.68 -40.49 16.98
C ALA A 193 -16.69 -41.61 18.04
N LYS A 194 -16.48 -41.27 19.33
CA LYS A 194 -16.58 -42.24 20.43
C LYS A 194 -18.01 -42.76 20.64
N ARG A 195 -19.04 -41.91 20.55
CA ARG A 195 -20.45 -42.34 20.67
C ARG A 195 -20.89 -43.29 19.54
N ARG A 196 -20.43 -43.07 18.30
CA ARG A 196 -20.74 -43.96 17.16
C ARG A 196 -20.08 -45.35 17.24
N LYS A 197 -18.96 -45.50 17.96
CA LYS A 197 -18.35 -46.83 18.21
C LYS A 197 -19.10 -47.62 19.28
N SER A 198 -19.64 -46.95 20.31
CA SER A 198 -20.39 -47.62 21.38
C SER A 198 -21.75 -48.17 20.92
N SER A 199 -22.43 -47.51 19.98
CA SER A 199 -23.71 -47.99 19.43
C SER A 199 -23.61 -49.17 18.46
N ARG A 200 -22.40 -49.55 18.00
CA ARG A 200 -22.19 -50.72 17.14
C ARG A 200 -21.90 -52.02 17.91
N ILE A 201 -21.63 -51.94 19.21
CA ILE A 201 -21.26 -53.12 20.02
C ILE A 201 -22.50 -53.79 20.65
N ILE A 202 -23.67 -53.14 20.66
CA ILE A 202 -24.90 -53.66 21.29
C ILE A 202 -25.79 -54.48 20.32
N LYS A 203 -25.36 -54.68 19.06
CA LYS A 203 -26.03 -55.60 18.12
C LYS A 203 -25.11 -56.77 17.76
N LYS A 204 -25.01 -57.75 18.66
CA LYS A 204 -24.61 -59.11 18.33
C LYS A 204 -25.30 -60.06 19.29
#